data_AF-A0A1H2DEJ8-F1
#
_entry.id   AF-A0A1H2DEJ8-F1
#
_cell.length_a   1.000
_cell.length_b   1.000
_cell.length_c   1.000
_cell.angle_alpha   90.00
_cell.angle_beta   90.00
_cell.angle_gamma   90.00
#
_symmetry.space_group_name_H-M   'P 1'
#
loop_
_entity.id
_entity.type
_entity.pdbx_description
1 polymer ?
#
loop_
_entity_poly.entity_id
_entity_poly.type
_entity_poly.pdbx_seq_one_letter_code
_entity_poly.pdbx_strand_id
1 'polypeptide(L)'
;MNASRLERTRSGLNVVAEWDDQEIEGPQRVTISGAEISSRTLRQVGRLVDDMAAELHEMPSAGAFRVMVRQYAEDRLAELPADGFHRGLLALHDKIDSDGRAEAVTTLAAAMRIPAESVRACLRVARQRTSD
;
A
#
# COMPACT_ATOMS: atom_id res chain seq x y z
N MET A 1 -9.11 -7.37 -4.22
CA MET A 1 -9.01 -6.85 -2.85
C MET A 1 -7.71 -7.38 -2.28
N ASN A 2 -6.76 -6.50 -1.96
CA ASN A 2 -5.62 -6.89 -1.15
C ASN A 2 -6.07 -6.69 0.30
N ALA A 3 -5.97 -7.73 1.12
CA ALA A 3 -6.29 -7.65 2.54
C ALA A 3 -4.97 -7.59 3.30
N SER A 4 -4.90 -6.70 4.30
CA SER A 4 -3.76 -6.66 5.21
C SER A 4 -3.90 -7.79 6.21
N ARG A 5 -2.88 -8.63 6.36
CA ARG A 5 -2.89 -9.81 7.22
C ARG A 5 -1.74 -9.77 8.20
N LEU A 6 -2.06 -9.87 9.50
CA LEU A 6 -1.06 -10.01 10.56
C LEU A 6 -1.23 -11.36 11.25
N GLU A 7 -0.11 -12.00 11.54
CA GLU A 7 -0.04 -13.28 12.24
C GLU A 7 0.86 -13.14 13.47
N ARG A 8 0.38 -13.66 14.60
CA ARG A 8 1.10 -13.66 15.87
C ARG A 8 0.90 -14.98 16.59
N THR A 9 1.99 -15.57 17.03
CA THR A 9 1.98 -16.75 17.90
C THR A 9 2.35 -16.35 19.32
N ARG A 10 1.50 -16.66 20.30
CA ARG A 10 1.78 -16.41 21.72
C ARG A 10 1.23 -17.55 22.58
N SER A 11 2.07 -18.08 23.48
CA SER A 11 1.67 -19.12 24.43
C SER A 11 0.99 -20.35 23.79
N GLY A 12 1.45 -20.77 22.60
CA GLY A 12 0.87 -21.92 21.88
C GLY A 12 -0.44 -21.63 21.13
N LEU A 13 -0.87 -20.36 21.11
CA LEU A 13 -2.00 -19.88 20.32
C LEU A 13 -1.47 -19.16 19.09
N ASN A 14 -1.98 -19.53 17.92
CA ASN A 14 -1.78 -18.76 16.70
C ASN A 14 -3.00 -17.89 16.46
N VAL A 15 -2.79 -16.59 16.28
CA VAL A 15 -3.82 -15.61 15.98
C VAL A 15 -3.49 -14.96 14.65
N VAL A 16 -4.40 -15.12 13.70
CA VAL A 16 -4.35 -14.49 12.39
C VAL A 16 -5.49 -13.49 12.31
N ALA A 17 -5.17 -12.23 12.03
CA ALA A 17 -6.15 -11.18 11.83
C ALA A 17 -6.03 -10.62 10.41
N GLU A 18 -7.18 -10.44 9.76
CA GLU A 18 -7.29 -9.94 8.38
C GLU A 18 -8.16 -8.68 8.38
N TRP A 19 -7.62 -7.61 7.79
CA TRP A 19 -8.29 -6.32 7.58
C TRP A 19 -8.49 -6.10 6.09
N ASP A 20 -9.62 -5.52 5.73
CA ASP A 20 -9.81 -4.95 4.40
C ASP A 20 -9.07 -3.61 4.31
N ASP A 21 -8.60 -3.26 3.12
CA ASP A 21 -7.91 -1.99 2.85
C ASP A 21 -8.82 -0.77 3.07
N GLN A 22 -10.13 -0.98 3.34
CA GLN A 22 -11.16 0.06 3.43
C GLN A 22 -11.68 0.36 4.85
N GLU A 23 -11.36 -0.44 5.88
CA GLU A 23 -11.92 -0.25 7.23
C GLU A 23 -10.86 -0.18 8.33
N ILE A 24 -10.90 0.91 9.11
CA ILE A 24 -10.03 1.19 10.25
C ILE A 24 -10.71 0.73 11.58
N GLU A 25 -11.93 0.18 11.53
CA GLU A 25 -12.73 -0.17 12.71
C GLU A 25 -12.38 -1.53 13.36
N GLY A 26 -11.47 -2.30 12.77
CA GLY A 26 -10.99 -3.57 13.32
C GLY A 26 -10.84 -4.66 12.26
N PRO A 27 -10.29 -5.84 12.63
CA PRO A 27 -10.15 -6.93 11.68
C PRO A 27 -11.51 -7.50 11.30
N GLN A 28 -11.75 -7.70 10.00
CA GLN A 28 -12.95 -8.34 9.49
C GLN A 28 -12.98 -9.84 9.82
N ARG A 29 -11.80 -10.44 10.01
CA ARG A 29 -11.67 -11.85 10.39
C ARG A 29 -10.52 -12.04 11.36
N VAL A 30 -10.81 -12.78 12.44
CA VAL A 30 -9.80 -13.29 13.37
C VAL A 30 -9.92 -14.80 13.41
N THR A 31 -8.84 -15.50 13.10
CA THR A 31 -8.73 -16.97 13.22
C THR A 31 -7.78 -17.31 14.36
N ILE A 32 -8.23 -18.17 15.26
CA ILE A 32 -7.49 -18.60 16.45
C ILE A 32 -7.30 -20.11 16.36
N SER A 33 -6.06 -20.56 16.46
CA SER A 33 -5.73 -21.99 16.46
C SER A 33 -4.84 -22.33 17.65
N GLY A 34 -5.19 -23.39 18.39
CA GLY A 34 -4.42 -23.88 19.56
C GLY A 34 -5.18 -24.92 20.38
N ALA A 35 -4.48 -25.60 21.29
CA ALA A 35 -4.96 -26.81 21.96
C ALA A 35 -6.05 -26.57 23.03
N GLU A 36 -6.14 -25.38 23.63
CA GLU A 36 -7.18 -25.06 24.62
C GLU A 36 -7.74 -23.64 24.46
N ILE A 37 -9.01 -23.55 24.06
CA ILE A 37 -9.77 -22.30 23.97
C ILE A 37 -10.59 -22.15 25.26
N SER A 38 -10.12 -21.30 26.18
CA SER A 38 -10.83 -20.93 27.41
C SER A 38 -11.30 -19.47 27.39
N SER A 39 -12.17 -19.06 28.31
CA SER A 39 -12.57 -17.64 28.46
C SER A 39 -11.39 -16.72 28.81
N ARG A 40 -10.33 -17.27 29.41
CA ARG A 40 -9.06 -16.56 29.66
C ARG A 40 -8.27 -16.39 28.37
N THR A 41 -8.19 -17.46 27.57
CA THR A 41 -7.61 -17.48 26.23
C THR A 41 -8.27 -16.43 25.34
N LEU A 42 -9.61 -16.37 25.30
CA LEU A 42 -10.35 -15.38 24.51
C LEU A 42 -10.07 -13.93 24.93
N ARG A 43 -9.98 -13.65 26.24
CA ARG A 43 -9.59 -12.31 26.73
C ARG A 43 -8.15 -11.94 26.39
N GLN A 44 -7.26 -12.92 26.35
CA GLN A 44 -5.87 -12.70 25.94
C GLN A 44 -5.76 -12.46 24.43
N VAL A 45 -6.56 -13.18 23.63
CA VAL A 45 -6.66 -12.93 22.19
C VAL A 45 -7.26 -11.56 21.90
N GLY A 46 -8.31 -11.15 22.60
CA GLY A 46 -8.90 -9.81 22.42
C GLY A 46 -7.85 -8.71 22.58
N ARG A 47 -7.06 -8.75 23.66
CA ARG A 47 -5.94 -7.80 23.86
C ARG A 47 -4.88 -7.90 22.78
N LEU A 48 -4.54 -9.10 22.32
CA LEU A 48 -3.57 -9.29 21.25
C LEU A 48 -4.07 -8.71 19.92
N VAL A 49 -5.37 -8.84 19.64
CA VAL A 49 -6.01 -8.24 18.47
C VAL A 49 -6.04 -6.72 18.57
N ASP A 50 -6.32 -6.17 19.75
CA ASP A 50 -6.26 -4.72 19.99
C ASP A 50 -4.84 -4.17 19.77
N ASP A 51 -3.82 -4.88 20.28
CA ASP A 51 -2.41 -4.54 20.06
C ASP A 51 -2.05 -4.60 18.56
N MET A 52 -2.52 -5.62 17.84
CA MET A 52 -2.31 -5.77 16.39
C MET A 52 -3.05 -4.69 15.58
N ALA A 53 -4.23 -4.26 16.03
CA ALA A 53 -4.99 -3.18 15.40
C ALA A 53 -4.32 -1.82 15.63
N ALA A 54 -3.76 -1.58 16.81
CA ALA A 54 -2.97 -0.38 17.10
C ALA A 54 -1.70 -0.33 16.23
N GLU A 55 -0.99 -1.46 16.08
CA GLU A 55 0.17 -1.58 15.17
C GLU A 55 -0.24 -1.26 13.72
N LEU A 56 -1.38 -1.79 13.26
CA LEU A 56 -1.90 -1.51 11.92
C LEU A 56 -2.30 -0.03 11.75
N HIS A 57 -2.77 0.63 12.81
CA HIS A 57 -3.15 2.06 12.78
C HIS A 57 -1.93 2.99 12.73
N GLU A 58 -0.81 2.58 13.32
CA GLU A 58 0.47 3.29 13.20
C GLU A 58 1.13 3.09 11.83
N MET A 59 0.79 2.01 11.12
CA MET A 59 1.17 1.83 9.73
C MET A 59 0.23 2.64 8.84
N PRO A 60 0.72 3.45 7.88
CA PRO A 60 -0.16 4.07 6.89
C PRO A 60 -0.93 2.94 6.19
N SER A 61 -2.27 2.93 6.31
CA SER A 61 -3.09 1.95 5.61
C SER A 61 -2.74 1.96 4.12
N ALA A 62 -2.88 0.83 3.42
CA ALA A 62 -2.55 0.78 1.99
C ALA A 62 -3.30 1.87 1.19
N GLY A 63 -4.51 2.24 1.63
CA GLY A 63 -5.26 3.39 1.12
C GLY A 63 -4.59 4.74 1.40
N ALA A 64 -4.23 5.03 2.66
CA ALA A 64 -3.53 6.27 3.03
C ALA A 64 -2.17 6.40 2.32
N PHE A 65 -1.44 5.31 2.19
CA PHE A 65 -0.20 5.25 1.44
C PHE A 65 -0.42 5.58 -0.04
N ARG A 66 -1.43 5.00 -0.71
CA ARG A 66 -1.76 5.32 -2.11
C ARG A 66 -2.12 6.79 -2.30
N VAL A 67 -2.88 7.39 -1.37
CA VAL A 67 -3.21 8.82 -1.40
C VAL A 67 -1.93 9.67 -1.27
N MET A 68 -1.06 9.34 -0.33
CA MET A 68 0.21 10.04 -0.13
C MET A 68 1.12 9.94 -1.36
N VAL A 69 1.29 8.75 -1.94
CA VAL A 69 2.12 8.55 -3.14
C VAL A 69 1.52 9.27 -4.34
N ARG A 70 0.19 9.30 -4.47
CA ARG A 70 -0.49 10.09 -5.50
C ARG A 70 -0.22 11.58 -5.34
N GLN A 71 -0.37 12.15 -4.15
CA GLN A 71 -0.10 13.57 -3.90
C GLN A 71 1.36 13.90 -4.22
N TYR A 72 2.29 13.05 -3.77
CA TYR A 72 3.70 13.16 -4.12
C TYR A 72 3.93 13.16 -5.64
N ALA A 73 3.25 12.29 -6.39
CA ALA A 73 3.34 12.25 -7.83
C ALA A 73 2.77 13.52 -8.49
N GLU A 74 1.63 14.03 -8.02
CA GLU A 74 1.03 15.28 -8.49
C GLU A 74 1.98 16.46 -8.31
N ASP A 75 2.56 16.62 -7.12
CA ASP A 75 3.51 17.70 -6.81
C ASP A 75 4.76 17.61 -7.71
N ARG A 76 5.30 16.39 -7.89
CA ARG A 76 6.50 16.20 -8.71
C ARG A 76 6.25 16.42 -10.19
N LEU A 77 5.10 16.01 -10.71
CA LEU A 77 4.71 16.25 -12.09
C LEU A 77 4.59 17.76 -12.38
N ALA A 78 4.06 18.54 -11.44
CA ALA A 78 3.95 19.98 -11.56
C ALA A 78 5.30 20.71 -11.60
N GLU A 79 6.32 20.13 -10.96
CA GLU A 79 7.69 20.67 -10.92
C GLU A 79 8.57 20.22 -12.11
N LEU A 80 8.09 19.33 -12.98
CA LEU A 80 8.90 18.84 -14.10
C LEU A 80 9.12 19.95 -15.14
N PRO A 81 10.38 20.24 -15.52
CA PRO A 81 10.65 21.21 -16.57
C PRO A 81 10.30 20.60 -17.94
N ALA A 82 9.82 21.42 -18.88
CA ALA A 82 9.29 20.95 -20.16
C ALA A 82 10.34 20.21 -21.01
N ASP A 83 11.58 20.68 -20.99
CA ASP A 83 12.75 20.08 -21.64
C ASP A 83 13.24 18.80 -20.94
N GLY A 84 12.99 18.68 -19.64
CA GLY A 84 13.32 17.49 -18.83
C GLY A 84 12.16 16.52 -18.59
N PHE A 85 10.98 16.77 -19.15
CA PHE A 85 9.74 16.07 -18.79
C PHE A 85 9.85 14.55 -18.88
N HIS A 86 10.39 14.02 -19.98
CA HIS A 86 10.50 12.58 -20.20
C HIS A 86 11.43 11.90 -19.20
N ARG A 87 12.59 12.51 -18.91
CA ARG A 87 13.55 12.02 -17.93
C ARG A 87 12.96 12.08 -16.51
N GLY A 88 12.29 13.18 -16.19
CA GLY A 88 11.62 13.37 -14.91
C GLY A 88 10.48 12.38 -14.68
N LEU A 89 9.68 12.10 -15.71
CA LEU A 89 8.60 11.12 -15.66
C LEU A 89 9.13 9.70 -15.42
N LEU A 90 10.24 9.32 -16.06
CA LEU A 90 10.88 8.02 -15.81
C LEU A 90 11.45 7.92 -14.40
N ALA A 91 12.16 8.95 -13.93
CA ALA A 91 12.70 8.96 -12.57
C ALA A 91 11.58 8.86 -11.52
N LEU A 92 10.44 9.53 -11.75
CA LEU A 92 9.28 9.44 -10.88
C LEU A 92 8.64 8.05 -10.92
N HIS A 93 8.47 7.47 -12.11
CA HIS A 93 8.00 6.09 -12.27
C HIS A 93 8.87 5.10 -11.49
N ASP A 94 10.18 5.12 -11.72
CA ASP A 94 11.10 4.16 -11.13
C ASP A 94 11.17 4.31 -9.61
N LYS A 95 11.04 5.54 -9.10
CA LYS A 95 10.96 5.78 -7.66
C LYS A 95 9.70 5.15 -7.05
N ILE A 96 8.53 5.35 -7.66
CA ILE A 96 7.28 4.75 -7.16
C ILE A 96 7.33 3.22 -7.26
N ASP A 97 7.89 2.70 -8.35
CA ASP A 97 7.98 1.25 -8.61
C ASP A 97 8.99 0.57 -7.66
N SER A 98 10.09 1.25 -7.32
CA SER A 98 11.12 0.71 -6.42
C SER A 98 10.62 0.42 -5.01
N ASP A 99 9.57 1.12 -4.55
CA ASP A 99 8.98 0.91 -3.24
C ASP A 99 8.06 -0.33 -3.19
N GLY A 100 7.63 -0.88 -4.35
CA GLY A 100 6.83 -2.11 -4.47
C GLY A 100 5.43 -2.10 -3.81
N ARG A 101 5.09 -1.02 -3.08
CA ARG A 101 3.86 -0.85 -2.30
C ARG A 101 2.74 -0.14 -3.06
N ALA A 102 3.07 0.51 -4.18
CA ALA A 102 2.11 1.19 -5.05
C ALA A 102 2.37 0.85 -6.52
N GLU A 103 1.31 0.63 -7.27
CA GLU A 103 1.41 0.44 -8.72
C GLU A 103 1.75 1.78 -9.39
N ALA A 104 2.98 1.91 -9.91
CA ALA A 104 3.48 3.16 -10.47
C ALA A 104 2.62 3.70 -11.62
N VAL A 105 2.24 2.85 -12.57
CA VAL A 105 1.40 3.25 -13.72
C VAL A 105 0.03 3.73 -13.27
N THR A 106 -0.62 3.00 -12.36
CA THR A 106 -1.95 3.36 -11.84
C THR A 106 -1.90 4.68 -11.06
N THR A 107 -0.83 4.88 -10.28
CA THR A 107 -0.63 6.11 -9.50
C THR A 107 -0.39 7.32 -10.41
N LEU A 108 0.47 7.19 -11.41
CA LEU A 108 0.73 8.24 -12.39
C LEU A 108 -0.51 8.57 -13.23
N ALA A 109 -1.31 7.57 -13.60
CA ALA A 109 -2.56 7.77 -14.33
C ALA A 109 -3.55 8.62 -13.52
N ALA A 110 -3.70 8.32 -12.23
CA ALA A 110 -4.53 9.10 -11.32
C ALA A 110 -4.01 10.54 -11.15
N ALA A 111 -2.70 10.70 -10.95
CA ALA A 111 -2.07 12.01 -10.77
C ALA A 111 -2.17 12.91 -12.03
N MET A 112 -1.93 12.33 -13.21
CA MET A 112 -2.03 13.03 -14.50
C MET A 112 -3.47 13.19 -14.99
N ARG A 113 -4.44 12.51 -14.35
CA ARG A 113 -5.85 12.44 -14.76
C ARG A 113 -6.04 11.95 -16.20
N ILE A 114 -5.24 10.97 -16.60
CA ILE A 114 -5.32 10.32 -17.92
C ILE A 114 -5.42 8.80 -17.77
N PRO A 115 -5.88 8.07 -18.81
CA PRO A 115 -5.91 6.62 -18.77
C PRO A 115 -4.53 5.99 -18.56
N ALA A 116 -4.49 4.84 -17.88
CA ALA A 116 -3.25 4.08 -17.66
C ALA A 116 -2.54 3.68 -18.96
N GLU A 117 -3.28 3.44 -20.05
CA GLU A 117 -2.66 3.18 -21.36
C GLU A 117 -1.86 4.38 -21.87
N SER A 118 -2.36 5.59 -21.65
CA SER A 118 -1.72 6.83 -22.08
C SER A 118 -0.43 7.03 -21.31
N VAL A 119 -0.42 6.76 -20.00
CA VAL A 119 0.81 6.75 -19.19
C VAL A 119 1.83 5.74 -19.72
N ARG A 120 1.40 4.50 -20.02
CA ARG A 120 2.31 3.48 -20.59
C ARG A 120 2.89 3.92 -21.93
N ALA A 121 2.10 4.57 -22.77
CA ALA A 121 2.57 5.13 -24.03
C ALA A 121 3.59 6.26 -23.80
N CYS A 122 3.31 7.19 -22.89
CA CYS A 122 4.24 8.25 -22.49
C CYS A 122 5.56 7.70 -21.96
N LEU A 123 5.52 6.70 -21.07
CA LEU A 123 6.73 6.05 -20.54
C LEU A 123 7.54 5.36 -21.64
N ARG A 124 6.87 4.75 -22.63
CA ARG A 124 7.54 4.13 -23.78
C ARG A 124 8.29 5.18 -24.61
N VAL A 125 7.63 6.30 -24.92
CA VAL A 125 8.26 7.43 -25.64
C VAL A 125 9.41 8.02 -24.82
N ALA A 126 9.24 8.17 -23.51
CA ALA A 126 10.28 8.68 -22.63
C ALA A 126 11.54 7.79 -22.64
N ARG A 127 11.36 6.47 -22.61
CA ARG A 127 12.49 5.51 -22.67
C ARG A 127 13.23 5.61 -24.00
N GLN A 128 12.51 5.75 -25.11
CA GLN A 128 13.12 5.94 -26.43
C GLN A 128 13.98 7.20 -26.47
N ARG A 129 13.42 8.34 -26.04
CA ARG A 129 14.10 9.64 -26.07
C ARG A 129 15.26 9.83 -25.10
N THR A 130 15.36 8.98 -24.09
CA THR A 130 16.46 9.01 -23.10
C THR A 130 17.56 8.00 -23.44
N SER A 131 17.32 7.13 -24.43
CA SER A 131 18.32 6.19 -24.95
C SER A 131 19.11 6.77 -26.14
N ASP A 132 18.64 7.88 -26.70
CA ASP A 132 19.29 8.70 -27.73
C ASP A 132 20.16 9.80 -27.07
#